data_AF-A0A3D0HQ63-F1
#
_entry.id   AF-A0A3D0HQ63-F1
#
_cell.length_a   1.000
_cell.length_b   1.000
_cell.length_c   1.000
_cell.angle_alpha   90.00
_cell.angle_beta   90.00
_cell.angle_gamma   90.00
#
_symmetry.space_group_name_H-M   'P 1'
#
loop_
_entity.id
_entity.type
_entity.pdbx_description
1 polymer ?
#
loop_
_entity_poly.entity_id
_entity_poly.type
_entity_poly.pdbx_seq_one_letter_code
_entity_poly.pdbx_strand_id
1 'polypeptide(L)'
;MYLASKKDRKKREELFHDSQRRICHPGELLDALYALSKDKRYLEVRSKMQEKEEEITMCEMAEELEQAGIQKGRQQGLTRVNQLNQRLIKDDRTAELFQATQDPELQEKLMKEYGL
;
A
#
# COMPACT_ATOMS: atom_id res chain seq x y z
N MET A 1 -27.10 9.46 9.94
CA MET A 1 -28.06 8.99 8.93
C MET A 1 -27.57 9.50 7.58
N TYR A 2 -27.05 8.62 6.72
CA TYR A 2 -26.41 9.01 5.46
C TYR A 2 -27.45 9.57 4.46
N LEU A 3 -27.12 10.72 3.89
CA LEU A 3 -27.93 11.55 3.01
C LEU A 3 -28.14 10.87 1.62
N ALA A 4 -29.38 10.51 1.30
CA ALA A 4 -29.77 9.63 0.19
C ALA A 4 -30.39 10.34 -1.04
N SER A 5 -30.42 11.67 -1.12
CA SER A 5 -31.02 12.43 -2.23
C SER A 5 -30.01 12.83 -3.33
N LYS A 6 -30.49 13.10 -4.55
CA LYS A 6 -29.68 13.66 -5.66
C LYS A 6 -29.01 15.00 -5.30
N LYS A 7 -29.64 15.81 -4.43
CA LYS A 7 -29.05 17.05 -3.91
C LYS A 7 -27.86 16.77 -2.99
N ASP A 8 -27.91 15.64 -2.30
CA ASP A 8 -26.84 15.16 -1.42
C ASP A 8 -25.67 14.56 -2.20
N ARG A 9 -25.92 14.09 -3.44
CA ARG A 9 -24.86 13.64 -4.35
C ARG A 9 -23.93 14.79 -4.75
N LYS A 10 -24.47 15.93 -5.15
CA LYS A 10 -23.65 17.10 -5.54
C LYS A 10 -22.84 17.63 -4.35
N LYS A 11 -23.47 17.70 -3.17
CA LYS A 11 -22.81 18.07 -1.92
C LYS A 11 -21.72 17.06 -1.52
N ARG A 12 -21.92 15.77 -1.75
CA ARG A 12 -20.89 14.74 -1.58
C ARG A 12 -19.73 14.92 -2.56
N GLU A 13 -20.02 15.17 -3.83
CA GLU A 13 -18.99 15.41 -4.86
C GLU A 13 -18.11 16.61 -4.49
N GLU A 14 -18.70 17.71 -4.01
CA GLU A 14 -17.96 18.86 -3.45
C GLU A 14 -17.10 18.47 -2.24
N LEU A 15 -17.60 17.62 -1.34
CA LEU A 15 -16.86 17.13 -0.17
C LEU A 15 -15.66 16.23 -0.52
N PHE A 16 -15.69 15.51 -1.65
CA PHE A 16 -14.57 14.64 -2.08
C PHE A 16 -13.40 15.42 -2.68
N HIS A 17 -13.57 16.70 -3.00
CA HIS A 17 -12.52 17.55 -3.58
C HIS A 17 -12.00 18.60 -2.60
N ASP A 18 -12.45 18.54 -1.36
CA ASP A 18 -12.01 19.44 -0.29
C ASP A 18 -10.72 18.91 0.35
N SER A 19 -9.58 19.47 -0.06
CA SER A 19 -8.26 19.15 0.50
C SER A 19 -8.00 19.78 1.87
N GLN A 20 -8.87 20.69 2.34
CA GLN A 20 -8.74 21.37 3.62
C GLN A 20 -9.43 20.62 4.76
N ARG A 21 -10.17 19.56 4.44
CA ARG A 21 -10.90 18.78 5.44
C ARG A 21 -9.94 18.07 6.40
N ARG A 22 -10.08 18.42 7.67
CA ARG A 22 -9.31 17.85 8.78
C ARG A 22 -9.96 16.59 9.34
N ILE A 23 -9.13 15.66 9.79
CA ILE A 23 -9.51 14.48 10.55
C ILE A 23 -9.21 14.76 12.01
N CYS A 24 -10.24 14.78 12.86
CA CYS A 24 -10.08 15.07 14.29
C CYS A 24 -9.50 13.88 15.09
N HIS A 25 -9.64 12.66 14.58
CA HIS A 25 -9.26 11.41 15.26
C HIS A 25 -8.56 10.45 14.28
N PRO A 26 -7.41 10.84 13.71
CA PRO A 26 -6.75 10.04 12.67
C PRO A 26 -6.21 8.71 13.22
N GLY A 27 -5.81 8.66 14.50
CA GLY A 27 -5.33 7.44 15.14
C GLY A 27 -6.41 6.35 15.22
N GLU A 28 -7.61 6.71 15.64
CA GLU A 28 -8.77 5.82 15.76
C GLU A 28 -9.21 5.30 14.39
N LEU A 29 -9.15 6.15 13.36
CA LEU A 29 -9.40 5.74 11.99
C LEU A 29 -8.38 4.68 11.53
N LEU A 30 -7.09 4.90 11.80
CA LEU A 30 -6.03 3.94 11.47
C LEU A 30 -6.19 2.63 12.23
N ASP A 31 -6.54 2.68 13.51
CA ASP A 31 -6.81 1.49 14.33
C ASP A 31 -8.00 0.69 13.79
N ALA A 32 -9.07 1.36 13.38
CA ALA A 32 -10.23 0.71 12.75
C ALA A 32 -9.83 0.05 11.41
N LEU A 33 -9.07 0.75 10.56
CA LEU A 33 -8.58 0.21 9.29
C LEU A 33 -7.66 -1.00 9.50
N TYR A 34 -6.79 -0.96 10.52
CA TYR A 34 -5.98 -2.10 10.92
C TYR A 34 -6.84 -3.27 11.41
N ALA A 35 -7.84 -3.02 12.26
CA ALA A 35 -8.70 -4.07 12.76
C ALA A 35 -9.43 -4.83 11.64
N LEU A 36 -9.88 -4.10 10.61
CA LEU A 36 -10.62 -4.62 9.46
C LEU A 36 -9.73 -5.35 8.44
N SER A 37 -8.53 -4.82 8.15
CA SER A 37 -7.66 -5.33 7.08
C SER A 37 -6.50 -6.19 7.56
N LYS A 38 -6.12 -6.05 8.84
CA LYS A 38 -4.86 -6.55 9.43
C LYS A 38 -3.59 -6.04 8.74
N ASP A 39 -3.68 -4.97 7.92
CA ASP A 39 -2.51 -4.40 7.28
C ASP A 39 -1.71 -3.52 8.25
N LYS A 40 -0.50 -3.96 8.58
CA LYS A 40 0.40 -3.27 9.52
C LYS A 40 0.80 -1.85 9.10
N ARG A 41 0.64 -1.49 7.81
CA ARG A 41 0.90 -0.11 7.34
C ARG A 41 0.13 0.95 8.11
N TYR A 42 -1.10 0.63 8.56
CA TYR A 42 -1.90 1.56 9.35
C TYR A 42 -1.30 1.83 10.72
N LEU A 43 -0.65 0.83 11.33
CA LEU A 43 0.08 1.02 12.60
C LEU A 43 1.36 1.84 12.40
N GLU A 44 2.09 1.59 11.31
CA GLU A 44 3.30 2.34 10.97
C GLU A 44 3.00 3.83 10.75
N VAL A 45 1.94 4.11 9.99
CA VAL A 45 1.47 5.48 9.76
C VAL A 45 0.94 6.11 11.05
N ARG A 46 0.22 5.33 11.89
CA ARG A 46 -0.24 5.81 13.20
C ARG A 46 0.93 6.25 14.08
N SER A 47 1.99 5.46 14.17
CA SER A 47 3.17 5.81 14.97
C SER A 47 3.84 7.10 14.48
N LYS A 48 3.96 7.29 13.15
CA LYS A 48 4.50 8.53 12.57
C LYS A 48 3.59 9.74 12.83
N MET A 49 2.28 9.53 12.88
CA MET A 49 1.31 10.59 13.07
C MET A 49 1.12 10.96 14.54
N GLN A 50 1.49 10.11 15.50
CA GLN A 50 1.53 10.48 16.91
C GLN A 50 2.57 11.59 17.20
N GLU A 51 3.53 11.79 16.32
CA GLU A 51 4.53 12.87 16.41
C GLU A 51 4.04 14.21 15.83
N LYS A 52 2.90 14.23 15.11
CA LYS A 52 2.28 15.41 14.51
C LYS A 52 0.99 15.74 15.29
N GLU A 53 0.73 17.01 15.64
CA GLU A 53 -0.45 17.41 16.44
C GLU A 53 -1.80 16.99 15.83
N GLU A 54 -2.84 16.95 16.69
CA GLU A 54 -4.13 16.23 16.61
C GLU A 54 -5.03 16.45 15.36
N GLU A 55 -4.63 17.25 14.37
CA GLU A 55 -5.42 17.47 13.16
C GLU A 55 -4.56 17.40 11.90
N ILE A 56 -4.72 16.30 11.15
CA ILE A 56 -4.14 16.13 9.82
C ILE A 56 -5.23 16.28 8.76
N THR A 57 -4.87 16.77 7.58
CA THR A 57 -5.79 16.72 6.44
C THR A 57 -5.92 15.30 5.90
N MET A 58 -7.06 15.04 5.24
CA MET A 58 -7.24 13.78 4.50
C MET A 58 -6.13 13.53 3.46
N CYS A 59 -5.65 14.59 2.80
CA CYS A 59 -4.59 14.48 1.79
C CYS A 59 -3.26 14.04 2.39
N GLU A 60 -2.81 14.69 3.47
CA GLU A 60 -1.54 14.32 4.12
C GLU A 60 -1.60 12.88 4.67
N MET A 61 -2.73 12.46 5.25
CA MET A 61 -2.91 11.08 5.70
C MET A 61 -2.88 10.09 4.53
N ALA A 62 -3.53 10.42 3.41
CA ALA A 62 -3.53 9.58 2.21
C ALA A 62 -2.13 9.43 1.61
N GLU A 63 -1.36 10.52 1.55
CA GLU A 63 0.03 10.52 1.08
C GLU A 63 0.91 9.62 1.95
N GLU A 64 0.84 9.72 3.28
CA GLU A 64 1.61 8.86 4.19
C GLU A 64 1.25 7.38 4.01
N LEU A 65 -0.03 7.06 3.82
CA LEU A 65 -0.50 5.69 3.55
C LEU A 65 -0.06 5.16 2.19
N GLU A 66 -0.06 6.01 1.17
CA GLU A 66 0.42 5.67 -0.17
C GLU A 66 1.93 5.38 -0.13
N GLN A 67 2.72 6.26 0.49
CA GLN A 67 4.16 6.06 0.64
C GLN A 67 4.49 4.80 1.43
N ALA A 68 3.77 4.54 2.54
CA ALA A 68 3.92 3.28 3.28
C ALA A 68 3.56 2.06 2.41
N GLY A 69 2.54 2.18 1.55
CA GLY A 69 2.17 1.17 0.55
C GLY A 69 3.26 0.88 -0.46
N ILE A 70 3.79 1.93 -1.09
CA ILE A 70 4.88 1.83 -2.07
C ILE A 70 6.11 1.18 -1.43
N GLN A 71 6.49 1.62 -0.23
CA GLN A 71 7.66 1.08 0.47
C GLN A 71 7.49 -0.41 0.79
N LYS A 72 6.33 -0.82 1.31
CA LYS A 72 6.01 -2.23 1.55
C LYS A 72 6.05 -3.03 0.24
N GLY A 73 5.46 -2.50 -0.84
CA GLY A 73 5.48 -3.14 -2.15
C GLY A 73 6.88 -3.33 -2.71
N ARG A 74 7.76 -2.32 -2.59
CA ARG A 74 9.17 -2.42 -2.97
C ARG A 74 9.92 -3.49 -2.16
N GLN A 75 9.72 -3.53 -0.84
CA GLN A 75 10.35 -4.53 0.02
C GLN A 75 9.87 -5.96 -0.30
N GLN A 76 8.58 -6.13 -0.54
CA GLN A 76 8.00 -7.41 -0.97
C GLN A 76 8.55 -7.83 -2.35
N GLY A 77 8.64 -6.89 -3.30
CA GLY A 77 9.23 -7.14 -4.62
C GLY A 77 10.68 -7.59 -4.52
N LEU A 78 11.52 -6.87 -3.77
CA LEU A 78 12.91 -7.24 -3.52
C LEU A 78 13.03 -8.64 -2.92
N THR A 79 12.19 -8.96 -1.94
CA THR A 79 12.17 -10.28 -1.28
C THR A 79 11.82 -11.38 -2.28
N ARG A 80 10.77 -11.19 -3.09
CA ARG A 80 10.34 -12.17 -4.11
C ARG A 80 11.41 -12.38 -5.18
N VAL A 81 12.03 -11.32 -5.67
CA VAL A 81 13.13 -11.41 -6.66
C VAL A 81 14.33 -12.15 -6.08
N ASN A 82 14.74 -11.83 -4.85
CA ASN A 82 15.86 -12.52 -4.20
C ASN A 82 15.57 -14.01 -3.98
N GLN A 83 14.34 -14.35 -3.58
CA GLN A 83 13.91 -15.74 -3.43
C GLN A 83 13.92 -16.48 -4.77
N LEU A 84 13.44 -15.83 -5.84
CA LEU A 84 13.50 -16.40 -7.19
C LEU A 84 14.95 -16.68 -7.61
N ASN A 85 15.84 -15.68 -7.46
CA ASN A 85 17.25 -15.81 -7.81
C ASN A 85 17.92 -16.96 -7.04
N GLN A 86 17.66 -17.07 -5.73
CA GLN A 86 18.21 -18.17 -4.91
C GLN A 86 17.74 -19.55 -5.41
N ARG A 87 16.47 -19.68 -5.81
CA ARG A 87 15.95 -20.96 -6.33
C ARG A 87 16.50 -21.30 -7.70
N LEU A 88 16.59 -20.33 -8.61
CA LEU A 88 17.20 -20.53 -9.92
C LEU A 88 18.68 -20.93 -9.82
N ILE A 89 19.45 -20.31 -8.91
CA ILE A 89 20.84 -20.68 -8.64
C ILE A 89 20.92 -22.12 -8.12
N LYS A 90 20.02 -22.51 -7.21
CA LYS A 90 20.00 -23.86 -6.65
C LYS A 90 19.68 -24.93 -7.69
N ASP A 91 18.90 -24.59 -8.70
CA ASP A 91 18.49 -25.50 -9.79
C ASP A 91 19.39 -25.38 -11.03
N ASP A 92 20.53 -24.68 -10.93
CA ASP A 92 21.49 -24.43 -12.02
C ASP A 92 20.87 -23.73 -13.27
N ARG A 93 19.75 -23.02 -13.10
CA ARG A 93 19.00 -22.30 -14.16
C ARG A 93 19.54 -20.90 -14.42
N THR A 94 20.86 -20.78 -14.55
CA THR A 94 21.56 -19.48 -14.65
C THR A 94 21.17 -18.69 -15.90
N ALA A 95 20.86 -19.36 -17.03
CA ALA A 95 20.40 -18.69 -18.25
C ALA A 95 19.05 -17.97 -18.04
N GLU A 96 18.09 -18.63 -17.39
CA GLU A 96 16.78 -18.06 -17.07
C GLU A 96 16.90 -16.96 -16.01
N LEU A 97 17.83 -17.09 -15.05
CA LEU A 97 18.15 -16.02 -14.11
C LEU A 97 18.56 -14.74 -14.85
N PHE A 98 19.45 -14.81 -15.83
CA PHE A 98 19.85 -13.64 -16.61
C PHE A 98 18.70 -13.08 -17.46
N GLN A 99 17.96 -13.95 -18.15
CA GLN A 99 16.84 -13.51 -18.99
C GLN A 99 15.73 -12.83 -18.18
N ALA A 100 15.39 -13.37 -17.01
CA ALA A 100 14.36 -12.81 -16.13
C ALA A 100 14.70 -11.42 -15.58
N THR A 101 15.97 -10.99 -15.64
CA THR A 101 16.33 -9.60 -15.29
C THR A 101 15.92 -8.57 -16.34
N GLN A 102 15.70 -9.01 -17.59
CA GLN A 102 15.37 -8.16 -18.74
C GLN A 102 13.96 -8.43 -19.28
N ASP A 103 13.37 -9.57 -18.94
CA ASP A 103 12.04 -10.00 -19.36
C ASP A 103 11.12 -10.16 -18.14
N PRO A 104 10.26 -9.16 -17.86
CA PRO A 104 9.31 -9.21 -16.76
C PRO A 104 8.27 -10.34 -16.90
N GLU A 105 7.89 -10.72 -18.12
CA GLU A 105 6.91 -11.79 -18.34
C GLU A 105 7.50 -13.15 -17.97
N LEU A 106 8.77 -13.38 -18.37
CA LEU A 106 9.52 -14.56 -17.93
C LEU A 106 9.72 -14.56 -16.41
N GLN A 107 10.07 -13.42 -15.82
CA GLN A 107 10.22 -13.30 -14.37
C GLN A 107 8.93 -13.69 -13.64
N GLU A 108 7.78 -13.18 -14.09
CA GLU A 108 6.49 -13.52 -13.49
C GLU A 108 6.14 -15.01 -13.69
N LYS A 109 6.43 -15.58 -14.85
CA LYS A 109 6.23 -17.01 -15.12
C LYS A 109 7.05 -17.88 -14.17
N LEU A 110 8.32 -17.55 -13.96
CA LEU A 110 9.19 -18.26 -13.03
C LEU A 110 8.75 -18.08 -11.57
N MET A 111 8.31 -16.87 -11.18
CA MET A 111 7.73 -16.66 -9.85
C MET A 111 6.53 -17.60 -9.63
N LYS A 112 5.62 -17.71 -10.60
CA LYS A 112 4.48 -18.63 -10.53
C LYS A 112 4.93 -20.10 -10.45
N GLU A 113 5.93 -20.50 -11.24
CA GLU A 113 6.50 -21.86 -11.22
C GLU A 113 7.01 -22.24 -9.83
N TYR A 114 7.69 -21.31 -9.16
CA TYR A 114 8.20 -21.50 -7.80
C TYR A 114 7.17 -21.15 -6.69
N GLY A 115 5.94 -20.75 -7.04
CA GLY A 115 4.92 -20.36 -6.06
C GLY A 115 5.28 -19.12 -5.23
N LEU A 116 5.94 -18.15 -5.87
CA LEU A 116 6.37 -16.87 -5.31
C LEU A 116 5.42 -15.72 -5.66
#